data_AF-A0A2A6RQ40-F1
#
_entry.id   AF-A0A2A6RQ40-F1
#
_cell.length_a   1.000
_cell.length_b   1.000
_cell.length_c   1.000
_cell.angle_alpha   90.00
_cell.angle_beta   90.00
_cell.angle_gamma   90.00
#
_symmetry.space_group_name_H-M   'P 1'
#
loop_
_entity.id
_entity.type
_entity.pdbx_description
1 polymer ?
#
loop_
_entity_poly.entity_id
_entity_poly.type
_entity_poly.pdbx_seq_one_letter_code
_entity_poly.pdbx_strand_id
1 'polypeptide(L)'
;MTTLTIELAPDVYALLRAEARQRGQAEQELVAQFLAERLTGVQTPRPVVIAPEVQALLRQMTERDMLVPPQGTAADAVRHLEAWNAADGTDEDEEGEGTWEDVLRAIDANRAEYRKLFADRDTQP
;
A
#
# COMPACT_ATOMS: atom_id res chain seq x y z
N MET A 1 25.78 19.83 21.77
CA MET A 1 25.62 19.44 20.36
C MET A 1 26.18 18.04 20.20
N THR A 2 25.33 17.08 19.89
CA THR A 2 25.74 15.71 19.55
C THR A 2 25.85 15.61 18.04
N THR A 3 27.03 15.26 17.53
CA THR A 3 27.28 15.08 16.10
C THR A 3 27.25 13.59 15.79
N LEU A 4 26.49 13.19 14.77
CA LEU A 4 26.40 11.81 14.30
C LEU A 4 26.89 11.76 12.86
N THR A 5 27.85 10.88 12.57
CA THR A 5 28.31 10.62 11.20
C THR A 5 27.60 9.37 10.69
N ILE A 6 26.95 9.48 9.53
CA ILE A 6 26.24 8.38 8.88
C ILE A 6 26.86 8.16 7.51
N GLU A 7 27.30 6.95 7.23
CA GLU A 7 27.73 6.54 5.90
C GLU A 7 26.50 6.10 5.10
N LEU A 8 26.29 6.75 3.95
CA LEU A 8 25.19 6.44 3.05
C LEU A 8 25.75 5.89 1.74
N ALA A 9 25.07 4.89 1.19
CA ALA A 9 25.37 4.44 -0.16
C ALA A 9 25.12 5.59 -1.17
N PRO A 10 25.89 5.67 -2.27
CA PRO A 10 25.85 6.83 -3.19
C PRO A 10 24.47 7.09 -3.81
N ASP A 11 23.73 6.02 -4.09
CA ASP A 11 22.35 6.03 -4.59
C ASP A 11 21.37 6.59 -3.56
N VAL A 12 21.47 6.15 -2.30
CA VAL A 12 20.65 6.66 -1.19
C VAL A 12 20.94 8.14 -0.94
N TYR A 13 22.21 8.54 -1.00
CA TYR A 13 22.59 9.94 -0.85
C TYR A 13 22.07 10.82 -2.01
N ALA A 14 22.06 10.30 -3.24
CA ALA A 14 21.48 11.01 -4.38
C ALA A 14 19.97 11.24 -4.22
N LEU A 15 19.25 10.24 -3.71
CA LEU A 15 17.82 10.35 -3.39
C LEU A 15 17.57 11.39 -2.29
N LEU A 16 18.34 11.35 -1.19
CA LEU A 16 18.23 12.34 -0.12
C LEU A 16 18.45 13.76 -0.64
N ARG A 17 19.47 13.96 -1.48
CA ARG A 17 19.78 15.27 -2.07
C ARG A 17 18.66 15.75 -3.00
N ALA A 18 18.07 14.86 -3.80
CA ALA A 18 16.95 15.20 -4.66
C ALA A 18 15.72 15.63 -3.84
N GLU A 19 15.40 14.89 -2.79
CA GLU A 19 14.29 15.19 -1.88
C GLU A 19 14.51 16.52 -1.13
N ALA A 20 15.73 16.77 -0.63
CA ALA A 20 16.09 18.02 0.03
C ALA A 20 15.91 19.24 -0.89
N ARG A 21 16.31 19.11 -2.17
CA ARG A 21 16.09 20.15 -3.19
C ARG A 21 14.62 20.36 -3.49
N GLN A 22 13.84 19.28 -3.62
CA GLN A 22 12.41 19.37 -3.89
C GLN A 22 11.66 20.09 -2.76
N ARG A 23 12.07 19.89 -1.51
CA ARG A 23 11.49 20.56 -0.33
C ARG A 23 12.09 21.93 -0.02
N GLY A 24 13.15 22.33 -0.73
CA GLY A 24 13.88 23.58 -0.44
C GLY A 24 14.55 23.58 0.93
N GLN A 25 14.89 22.41 1.47
CA GLN A 25 15.46 22.21 2.80
C GLN A 25 16.93 21.79 2.72
N ALA A 26 17.70 22.01 3.79
CA ALA A 26 19.06 21.49 3.89
C ALA A 26 19.03 19.97 4.11
N GLU A 27 19.98 19.24 3.48
CA GLU A 27 20.09 17.77 3.61
C GLU A 27 20.13 17.32 5.07
N GLN A 28 20.88 18.04 5.92
CA GLN A 28 21.01 17.74 7.36
C GLN A 28 19.70 17.93 8.14
N GLU A 29 18.90 18.94 7.77
CA GLU A 29 17.62 19.24 8.42
C GLU A 29 16.59 18.17 8.08
N LEU A 30 16.55 17.74 6.82
CA LEU A 30 15.71 16.64 6.36
C LEU A 30 16.05 15.32 7.09
N VAL A 31 17.34 15.00 7.23
CA VAL A 31 17.79 13.81 7.98
C VAL A 31 17.46 13.93 9.46
N ALA A 32 17.68 15.10 10.07
CA ALA A 32 17.35 15.31 11.48
C ALA A 32 15.85 15.14 11.74
N GLN A 33 15.00 15.66 10.85
CA GLN A 33 13.55 15.48 10.95
C GLN A 33 13.16 14.01 10.79
N PHE A 34 13.69 13.33 9.76
CA PHE A 34 13.42 11.91 9.53
C PHE A 34 13.82 11.04 10.73
N LEU A 35 15.01 11.28 11.30
CA LEU A 35 15.48 10.56 12.48
C LEU A 35 14.64 10.90 13.71
N ALA A 36 14.25 12.17 13.89
CA ALA A 36 13.37 12.58 14.98
C ALA A 36 12.01 11.88 14.90
N GLU A 37 11.38 11.83 13.72
CA GLU A 37 10.11 11.13 13.49
C GLU A 37 10.21 9.63 13.80
N ARG A 38 11.31 8.98 13.39
CA ARG A 38 11.55 7.55 13.64
C ARG A 38 11.87 7.24 15.11
N LEU A 39 12.65 8.08 15.78
CA LEU A 39 13.08 7.87 17.16
C LEU A 39 12.00 8.23 18.18
N THR A 40 11.12 9.19 17.87
CA THR A 40 10.01 9.58 18.75
C THR A 40 8.77 8.70 18.59
N GLY A 41 8.76 7.79 17.62
CA GLY A 41 7.64 6.88 17.38
C GLY A 41 6.36 7.58 16.88
N VAL A 42 6.46 8.86 16.50
CA VAL A 42 5.37 9.59 15.85
C VAL A 42 5.33 9.11 14.41
N GLN A 43 4.70 7.96 14.17
CA GLN A 43 4.24 7.63 12.83
C GLN A 43 3.30 8.76 12.41
N THR A 44 3.68 9.51 11.38
CA THR A 44 2.75 10.39 10.69
C THR A 44 1.54 9.53 10.34
N PRO A 45 0.33 9.85 10.81
CA PRO A 45 -0.84 9.04 10.52
C PRO A 45 -0.96 9.00 9.01
N ARG A 46 -0.67 7.85 8.41
CA ARG A 46 -0.88 7.63 6.99
C ARG A 46 -2.37 7.90 6.78
N PRO A 47 -2.77 8.85 5.91
CA PRO A 47 -4.18 9.10 5.70
C PRO A 47 -4.78 7.80 5.17
N VAL A 48 -5.53 7.11 6.02
CA VAL A 48 -6.27 5.93 5.63
C VAL A 48 -7.43 6.47 4.80
N VAL A 49 -7.29 6.40 3.48
CA VAL A 49 -8.39 6.68 2.56
C VAL A 49 -9.31 5.45 2.64
N ILE A 50 -10.27 5.52 3.56
CA ILE A 50 -11.34 4.53 3.64
C ILE A 50 -12.23 4.76 2.41
N ALA A 51 -12.46 3.71 1.62
CA ALA A 51 -13.34 3.77 0.46
C ALA A 51 -14.73 4.32 0.85
N PRO A 52 -15.38 5.15 0.00
CA PRO A 52 -16.67 5.76 0.31
C PRO A 52 -17.75 4.76 0.75
N GLU A 53 -17.73 3.56 0.18
CA GLU A 53 -18.65 2.46 0.47
C GLU A 53 -18.44 1.93 1.88
N VAL A 54 -17.18 1.82 2.32
CA VAL A 54 -16.83 1.41 3.69
C VAL A 54 -17.21 2.51 4.69
N GLN A 55 -17.05 3.79 4.33
CA GLN A 55 -17.51 4.90 5.17
C GLN A 55 -19.04 4.89 5.32
N ALA A 56 -19.78 4.60 4.25
CA ALA A 56 -21.23 4.51 4.28
C ALA A 56 -21.70 3.34 5.16
N LEU A 57 -21.02 2.20 5.09
CA LEU A 57 -21.28 1.04 5.96
C LEU A 57 -21.01 1.37 7.43
N LEU A 58 -19.85 1.95 7.74
CA LEU A 58 -19.48 2.31 9.11
C LEU A 58 -20.44 3.32 9.75
N ARG A 59 -21.03 4.24 8.96
CA ARG A 59 -22.05 5.18 9.45
C ARG A 59 -23.36 4.52 9.87
N GLN A 60 -23.63 3.32 9.37
CA GLN A 60 -24.84 2.55 9.69
C GLN A 60 -24.60 1.54 10.82
N MET A 61 -23.34 1.30 11.19
CA MET A 61 -22.96 0.38 12.25
C MET A 61 -22.99 1.06 13.62
N THR A 62 -23.51 0.35 14.61
CA THR A 62 -23.45 0.71 16.02
C THR A 62 -22.26 0.05 16.71
N GLU A 63 -21.90 0.51 17.91
CA GLU A 63 -20.82 -0.09 18.71
C GLU A 63 -21.04 -1.60 18.96
N ARG A 64 -22.29 -2.04 19.03
CA ARG A 64 -22.66 -3.47 19.13
C ARG A 64 -22.34 -4.27 17.88
N ASP A 65 -22.40 -3.65 16.70
CA ASP A 65 -22.10 -4.32 15.43
C ASP A 65 -20.58 -4.48 15.22
N MET A 66 -19.77 -3.68 15.92
CA MET A 66 -18.31 -3.78 15.94
C MET A 66 -17.79 -4.75 17.00
N LEU A 67 -18.59 -5.03 18.03
CA LEU A 67 -18.30 -6.00 19.08
C LEU A 67 -18.84 -7.38 18.70
N VAL A 68 -18.21 -8.01 17.71
CA VAL A 68 -18.46 -9.43 17.42
C VAL A 68 -17.64 -10.25 18.41
N PRO A 69 -18.27 -11.05 19.30
CA PRO A 69 -17.53 -11.96 20.15
C PRO A 69 -16.76 -12.93 19.25
N PRO A 70 -15.47 -13.22 19.55
CA PRO A 70 -14.72 -14.18 18.76
C PRO A 70 -15.48 -15.51 18.75
N GLN A 71 -15.82 -15.99 17.55
CA GLN A 71 -16.43 -17.30 17.40
C GLN A 71 -15.31 -18.35 17.48
N GLY A 72 -15.40 -19.22 18.47
CA GLY A 72 -14.45 -20.30 18.69
C GLY A 72 -13.42 -20.03 19.79
N THR A 73 -12.48 -20.95 19.93
CA THR A 73 -11.41 -20.92 20.93
C THR A 73 -10.14 -20.29 20.36
N ALA A 74 -9.22 -19.88 21.23
CA ALA A 74 -7.89 -19.43 20.79
C ALA A 74 -7.16 -20.48 19.92
N ALA A 75 -7.40 -21.77 20.17
CA ALA A 75 -6.84 -22.86 19.37
C ALA A 75 -7.43 -22.93 17.96
N ASP A 76 -8.69 -22.52 17.76
CA ASP A 76 -9.30 -22.41 16.44
C ASP A 76 -8.69 -21.25 15.64
N ALA A 77 -8.43 -20.11 16.32
CA ALA A 77 -7.78 -18.96 15.69
C ALA A 77 -6.34 -19.26 15.24
N VAL A 78 -5.55 -19.97 16.06
CA VAL A 78 -4.20 -20.40 15.69
C VAL A 78 -4.23 -21.33 14.48
N ARG A 79 -5.14 -22.31 14.47
CA ARG A 79 -5.31 -23.24 13.34
C ARG A 79 -5.71 -22.53 12.06
N HIS A 80 -6.57 -21.52 12.12
CA HIS A 80 -6.93 -20.72 10.95
C HIS A 80 -5.76 -19.89 10.44
N LEU A 81 -4.96 -19.29 11.32
CA LEU A 81 -3.74 -18.57 10.93
C LEU A 81 -2.71 -19.49 10.27
N GLU A 82 -2.53 -20.69 10.82
CA GLU A 82 -1.64 -21.72 10.25
C GLU A 82 -2.14 -22.18 8.87
N ALA A 83 -3.45 -22.39 8.71
CA ALA A 83 -4.04 -22.73 7.42
C ALA A 83 -3.90 -21.62 6.37
N TRP A 84 -4.01 -20.36 6.78
CA TRP A 84 -3.82 -19.21 5.89
C TRP A 84 -2.37 -19.08 5.44
N ASN A 85 -1.42 -19.22 6.38
CA ASN A 85 0.01 -19.23 6.06
C ASN A 85 0.42 -20.42 5.19
N ALA A 86 -0.27 -21.57 5.32
CA ALA A 86 -0.02 -22.73 4.46
C ALA A 86 -0.56 -22.53 3.03
N ALA A 87 -1.66 -21.78 2.87
CA ALA A 87 -2.26 -21.50 1.56
C ALA A 87 -1.43 -20.51 0.72
N ASP A 88 -0.65 -19.62 1.35
CA ASP A 88 0.33 -18.75 0.66
C ASP A 88 1.64 -19.49 0.32
N GLY A 89 1.80 -20.75 0.74
CA GLY A 89 3.01 -21.56 0.59
C GLY A 89 2.96 -22.61 -0.53
N THR A 90 1.84 -22.72 -1.25
CA THR A 90 1.71 -23.64 -2.39
C THR A 90 1.59 -22.83 -3.68
N ASP A 91 2.75 -22.41 -4.20
CA ASP A 91 3.00 -22.34 -5.64
C ASP A 91 2.92 -23.78 -6.19
N GLU A 92 1.72 -24.37 -6.19
CA GLU A 92 1.45 -25.49 -7.07
C GLU A 92 1.08 -24.89 -8.42
N ASP A 93 1.99 -25.09 -9.37
CA ASP A 93 1.84 -24.92 -10.80
C ASP A 93 0.57 -25.67 -11.28
N GLU A 94 -0.60 -25.09 -11.09
CA GLU A 94 -1.79 -25.48 -11.84
C GLU A 94 -1.74 -24.75 -13.19
N GLU A 95 -1.31 -25.51 -14.20
CA GLU A 95 -1.69 -25.32 -15.61
C GLU A 95 -3.20 -25.06 -15.71
N GLY A 96 -3.60 -23.80 -15.58
CA GLY A 96 -4.99 -23.36 -15.57
C GLY A 96 -5.11 -21.99 -16.21
N GLU A 97 -5.33 -22.00 -17.53
CA GLU A 97 -5.98 -20.97 -18.35
C GLU A 97 -5.97 -19.53 -17.80
N GLY A 98 -4.95 -18.76 -18.17
CA GLY A 98 -4.88 -17.33 -17.88
C GLY A 98 -3.48 -16.77 -18.05
N THR A 99 -2.85 -17.01 -19.21
CA THR A 99 -1.53 -16.43 -19.43
C THR A 99 -1.64 -14.91 -19.57
N TRP A 100 -0.57 -14.19 -19.24
CA TRP A 100 -0.49 -12.74 -19.51
C TRP A 100 -0.76 -12.40 -20.98
N GLU A 101 -0.49 -13.33 -21.90
CA GLU A 101 -0.86 -13.21 -23.31
C GLU A 101 -2.38 -13.21 -23.54
N ASP A 102 -3.15 -13.98 -22.78
CA ASP A 102 -4.62 -13.98 -22.85
C ASP A 102 -5.19 -12.66 -22.30
N VAL A 103 -4.59 -12.12 -21.25
CA VAL A 103 -4.93 -10.80 -20.71
C VAL A 103 -4.65 -9.70 -21.75
N LEU A 104 -3.48 -9.73 -22.40
CA LEU A 104 -3.12 -8.76 -23.43
C LEU A 104 -4.02 -8.89 -24.67
N ARG A 105 -4.38 -10.12 -25.06
CA ARG A 105 -5.31 -10.38 -26.17
C ARG A 105 -6.73 -9.90 -25.85
N ALA A 106 -7.19 -10.05 -24.61
CA ALA A 106 -8.50 -9.54 -24.16
C ALA A 106 -8.54 -8.00 -24.12
N ILE A 107 -7.44 -7.35 -23.73
CA ILE A 107 -7.31 -5.89 -23.77
C ILE A 107 -7.35 -5.38 -25.21
N ASP A 108 -6.65 -6.04 -26.14
CA ASP A 108 -6.64 -5.62 -27.53
C ASP A 108 -7.98 -5.88 -28.24
N ALA A 109 -8.66 -6.99 -27.92
CA ALA A 109 -10.00 -7.30 -28.44
C ALA A 109 -11.06 -6.26 -27.99
N ASN A 110 -10.96 -5.76 -26.76
CA ASN A 110 -11.90 -4.77 -26.20
C ASN A 110 -11.43 -3.32 -26.31
N ARG A 111 -10.32 -3.06 -27.04
CA ARG A 111 -9.71 -1.73 -27.17
C ARG A 111 -10.66 -0.66 -27.72
N ALA A 112 -11.63 -1.04 -28.55
CA ALA A 112 -12.64 -0.14 -29.09
C ALA A 112 -13.72 0.25 -28.06
N GLU A 113 -14.02 -0.62 -27.10
CA GLU A 113 -14.99 -0.34 -26.03
C GLU A 113 -14.36 0.51 -24.93
N TYR A 114 -13.09 0.28 -24.59
CA TYR A 114 -12.36 1.11 -23.63
C TYR A 114 -12.18 2.56 -24.09
N ARG A 115 -12.11 2.82 -25.41
CA ARG A 115 -12.11 4.20 -25.94
C ARG A 115 -13.38 4.99 -25.60
N LYS A 116 -14.53 4.33 -25.43
CA LYS A 116 -15.78 5.00 -25.03
C LYS A 116 -15.78 5.37 -23.54
N LEU A 117 -15.07 4.60 -22.71
CA LEU A 117 -14.95 4.85 -21.27
C LEU A 117 -14.00 6.01 -20.94
N PHE A 118 -13.11 6.39 -21.87
CA PHE A 118 -12.14 7.47 -21.70
C PHE A 118 -12.23 8.52 -22.82
N ALA A 119 -13.42 8.75 -23.39
CA ALA A 119 -13.62 9.70 -24.48
C ALA A 119 -13.14 11.14 -24.12
N ASP A 120 -13.19 11.50 -22.84
CA ASP A 120 -12.73 12.80 -22.33
C ASP A 120 -11.19 12.96 -22.28
N ARG A 121 -10.43 11.89 -22.53
CA ARG A 121 -8.96 11.92 -22.48
C ARG A 121 -8.33 12.46 -23.76
N ASP A 122 -9.05 12.41 -24.88
CA ASP A 122 -8.61 12.96 -26.19
C ASP A 122 -8.88 14.48 -26.32
N THR A 123 -9.52 15.11 -25.32
CA THR A 123 -9.86 16.55 -25.32
C THR A 123 -9.10 17.40 -24.30
N GLN A 124 -8.14 16.84 -23.58
CA GLN A 124 -7.24 17.65 -22.74
C GLN A 124 -5.96 18.04 -23.51
N PRO A 125 -5.60 19.35 -23.58
CA PRO A 125 -4.41 19.84 -24.27
C PRO A 125 -3.10 19.45 -23.60
#